data_AF-A0A359IA33-F1
#
_entry.id   AF-A0A359IA33-F1
#
_cell.length_a   1.000
_cell.length_b   1.000
_cell.length_c   1.000
_cell.angle_alpha   90.00
_cell.angle_beta   90.00
_cell.angle_gamma   90.00
#
_symmetry.space_group_name_H-M   'P 1'
#
loop_
_entity.id
_entity.type
_entity.pdbx_description
1 polymer ?
#
loop_
_entity_poly.entity_id
_entity_poly.type
_entity_poly.pdbx_seq_one_letter_code
_entity_poly.pdbx_strand_id
1 'polypeptide(L)'
;VYDLIRSRFYANLAGPTAVNELVVEVEINGEPFYGTIPYTPDIKVPKVVEMKLTGKSQFSHTSVAPAAPKMNDLLCAISMLLRSLSDKYNPGMPFTLAHHDVADAFDRLRDNRLLLDVCGEPAITGEGNLLLETFNATYALGHLMAYQVEVERLYGDRKNSVGGAQLMNEYGKWIYDKTEQLITDHRLFPATVDTHVCPICGRHSVIRYPRVAKCHVCGFTMPLQFMGHKFTDKEVASLLTHGYTSQIMFTNRHGHEFYDIVVRGKGKGLSFAPIEAKLY
;
A
#
# COMPACT_ATOMS: atom_id res chain seq x y z
N VAL A 1 -5.80 5.48 -28.46
CA VAL A 1 -5.08 4.22 -28.15
C VAL A 1 -4.67 3.48 -29.42
N TYR A 2 -5.60 3.14 -30.33
CA TYR A 2 -5.29 2.43 -31.59
C TYR A 2 -4.24 3.10 -32.47
N ASP A 3 -4.25 4.44 -32.61
CA ASP A 3 -3.20 5.14 -33.36
C ASP A 3 -1.82 5.08 -32.71
N LEU A 4 -1.78 5.06 -31.36
CA LEU A 4 -0.54 4.92 -30.61
C LEU A 4 0.03 3.50 -30.78
N ILE A 5 -0.83 2.49 -30.72
CA ILE A 5 -0.45 1.09 -30.97
C ILE A 5 0.07 0.94 -32.41
N ARG A 6 -0.68 1.46 -33.38
CA ARG A 6 -0.32 1.42 -34.80
C ARG A 6 1.02 2.09 -35.07
N SER A 7 1.22 3.31 -34.57
CA SER A 7 2.48 4.05 -34.76
C SER A 7 3.67 3.36 -34.10
N ARG A 8 3.52 2.84 -32.87
CA ARG A 8 4.59 2.08 -32.19
C ARG A 8 4.90 0.76 -32.89
N PHE A 9 3.88 0.05 -33.38
CA PHE A 9 4.05 -1.20 -34.13
C PHE A 9 4.85 -0.96 -35.42
N TYR A 10 4.46 0.02 -36.23
CA TYR A 10 5.18 0.34 -37.45
C TYR A 10 6.58 0.91 -37.19
N ALA A 11 6.78 1.70 -36.12
CA ALA A 11 8.10 2.18 -35.73
C ALA A 11 9.04 1.04 -35.31
N ASN A 12 8.55 0.03 -34.58
CA ASN A 12 9.35 -1.15 -34.23
C ASN A 12 9.70 -2.01 -35.45
N LEU A 13 8.78 -2.12 -36.42
CA LEU A 13 9.04 -2.83 -37.69
C LEU A 13 10.04 -2.11 -38.59
N ALA A 14 10.12 -0.78 -38.51
CA ALA A 14 11.07 0.02 -39.29
C ALA A 14 12.55 -0.21 -38.88
N GLY A 15 12.79 -0.91 -37.76
CA GLY A 15 14.13 -1.21 -37.27
C GLY A 15 14.78 -0.04 -36.52
N PRO A 16 16.00 -0.23 -35.98
CA PRO A 16 16.70 0.79 -35.22
C PRO A 16 17.00 2.00 -36.10
N THR A 17 16.70 3.19 -35.59
CA THR A 17 17.10 4.45 -36.26
C THR A 17 18.59 4.68 -36.00
N ALA A 18 19.40 4.68 -37.06
CA ALA A 18 20.80 5.07 -36.95
C ALA A 18 20.87 6.58 -36.73
N VAL A 19 21.29 6.99 -35.53
CA VAL A 19 21.62 8.38 -35.22
C VAL A 19 23.13 8.48 -35.19
N ASN A 20 23.65 9.41 -35.97
CA ASN A 20 25.05 9.80 -35.88
C ASN A 20 25.11 11.10 -35.08
N GLU A 21 26.07 11.18 -34.16
CA GLU A 21 26.41 12.43 -33.48
C GLU A 21 27.88 12.73 -33.71
N LEU A 22 28.19 13.97 -34.10
CA LEU A 22 29.56 14.44 -34.13
C LEU A 22 29.89 15.04 -32.76
N VAL A 23 30.82 14.40 -32.06
CA VAL A 23 31.37 14.92 -30.81
C VAL A 23 32.59 15.78 -31.16
N VAL A 24 32.59 17.02 -30.69
CA VAL A 24 33.70 17.97 -30.85
C VAL A 24 34.31 18.21 -29.48
N GLU A 25 35.61 17.96 -29.37
CA GLU A 25 36.41 18.32 -28.21
C GLU A 25 37.27 19.54 -28.55
N VAL A 26 37.25 20.55 -27.69
CA VAL A 26 38.06 21.75 -27.82
C VAL A 26 38.77 22.04 -26.52
N GLU A 27 40.09 22.21 -26.60
CA GLU A 27 40.90 22.62 -25.47
C GLU A 27 40.95 24.16 -25.39
N ILE A 28 40.52 24.72 -24.25
CA ILE A 28 40.59 26.16 -23.97
C ILE A 28 41.38 26.33 -22.68
N ASN A 29 42.54 26.98 -22.75
CA ASN A 29 43.43 27.22 -21.61
C ASN A 29 43.85 25.95 -20.84
N GLY A 30 44.01 24.81 -21.52
CA GLY A 30 44.39 23.54 -20.89
C GLY A 30 43.21 22.73 -20.34
N GLU A 31 41.98 23.20 -20.50
CA GLU A 31 40.77 22.46 -20.10
C GLU A 31 39.98 21.98 -21.33
N PRO A 32 39.56 20.71 -21.36
CA PRO A 32 38.76 20.17 -22.44
C PRO A 32 37.28 20.55 -22.29
N PHE A 33 36.70 21.05 -23.37
CA PHE A 33 35.28 21.33 -23.52
C PHE A 33 34.70 20.40 -24.58
N TYR A 34 33.53 19.83 -24.28
CA TYR A 34 32.84 18.91 -25.17
C TYR A 34 31.54 19.54 -25.68
N GLY A 35 31.30 19.41 -26.98
CA GLY A 35 30.04 19.76 -27.62
C GLY A 35 29.58 18.64 -28.54
N THR A 36 28.27 18.49 -28.71
CA THR A 36 27.70 17.55 -29.67
C THR A 36 26.94 18.31 -30.74
N ILE A 37 27.04 17.80 -31.98
CA ILE A 37 26.26 18.31 -33.11
C ILE A 37 25.45 17.13 -33.66
N PRO A 38 24.11 17.23 -33.73
CA PRO A 38 23.29 16.19 -34.35
C PRO A 38 23.69 16.06 -35.83
N TYR A 39 24.06 14.85 -36.26
CA TYR A 39 24.57 14.59 -37.61
C TYR A 39 23.51 13.88 -38.44
N THR A 40 23.01 14.55 -39.49
CA THR A 40 22.17 13.91 -40.51
C THR A 40 23.05 13.34 -41.64
N PRO A 41 22.63 12.28 -42.34
CA PRO A 41 23.43 11.60 -43.37
C PRO A 41 23.91 12.50 -44.51
N ASP A 42 23.21 13.62 -44.74
CA ASP A 42 23.45 14.55 -45.86
C ASP A 42 24.51 15.62 -45.53
N ILE A 43 24.92 15.73 -44.26
CA ILE A 43 25.93 16.69 -43.81
C ILE A 43 27.31 16.04 -43.99
N LYS A 44 28.19 16.63 -44.80
CA LYS A 44 29.59 16.19 -44.87
C LYS A 44 30.29 16.50 -43.55
N VAL A 45 30.93 15.51 -42.93
CA VAL A 45 31.77 15.73 -41.74
C VAL A 45 32.81 16.83 -42.08
N PRO A 46 32.81 17.96 -41.35
CA PRO A 46 33.80 19.00 -41.56
C PRO A 46 35.18 18.45 -41.21
N LYS A 47 36.14 18.58 -42.13
CA LYS A 47 37.54 18.17 -41.91
C LYS A 47 38.29 19.08 -40.94
N VAL A 48 37.82 20.32 -40.82
CA VAL A 48 38.36 21.37 -39.95
C VAL A 48 37.17 22.12 -39.37
N VAL A 49 37.16 22.32 -38.06
CA VAL A 49 36.17 23.12 -37.35
C VAL A 49 36.91 24.33 -36.78
N GLU A 50 36.65 25.52 -37.33
CA GLU A 50 37.17 26.77 -36.77
C GLU A 50 36.20 27.29 -35.71
N MET A 51 36.68 27.46 -34.48
CA MET A 51 35.89 28.01 -33.38
C MET A 51 36.41 29.38 -32.97
N LYS A 52 35.49 30.35 -32.94
CA LYS A 52 35.76 31.71 -32.45
C LYS A 52 34.99 31.96 -31.17
N LEU A 53 35.71 32.26 -30.10
CA LEU A 53 35.10 32.66 -28.83
C LEU A 53 34.51 34.08 -28.99
N THR A 54 33.20 34.20 -28.83
CA THR A 54 32.46 35.46 -29.01
C THR A 54 32.10 36.16 -27.70
N GLY A 55 32.27 35.49 -26.56
CA GLY A 55 32.01 36.06 -25.24
C GLY A 55 32.13 35.04 -24.11
N LYS A 56 32.09 35.52 -22.87
CA LYS A 56 32.06 34.70 -21.65
C LYS A 56 30.74 34.96 -20.92
N SER A 57 29.96 33.91 -20.70
CA SER A 57 28.76 33.97 -19.87
C SER A 57 29.02 33.27 -18.55
N GLN A 58 28.60 33.88 -17.44
CA GLN A 58 28.67 33.27 -16.12
C GLN A 58 27.24 32.91 -15.68
N PHE A 59 27.00 31.62 -15.48
CA PHE A 59 25.72 31.10 -15.01
C PHE A 59 25.84 30.69 -13.55
N SER A 60 24.87 31.10 -12.73
CA SER A 60 24.67 30.53 -11.40
C SER A 60 23.63 29.42 -11.51
N HIS A 61 24.03 28.18 -11.24
CA HIS A 61 23.08 27.06 -11.16
C HIS A 61 22.58 26.95 -9.72
N THR A 62 21.28 27.13 -9.53
CA THR A 62 20.58 26.70 -8.32
C THR A 62 20.00 25.31 -8.57
N SER A 63 20.32 24.35 -7.69
CA SER A 63 19.72 23.02 -7.73
C SER A 63 18.21 23.14 -7.53
N VAL A 64 17.43 22.68 -8.51
CA VAL A 64 15.97 22.56 -8.38
C VAL A 64 15.66 21.18 -7.81
N ALA A 65 14.75 21.10 -6.85
CA ALA A 65 14.28 19.82 -6.33
C ALA A 65 13.69 18.96 -7.48
N PRO A 66 13.77 17.62 -7.41
CA PRO A 66 13.15 16.76 -8.41
C PRO A 66 11.67 17.11 -8.55
N ALA A 67 11.19 17.23 -9.79
CA ALA A 67 9.77 17.41 -10.04
C ALA A 67 8.98 16.22 -9.47
N ALA A 68 7.74 16.47 -9.04
CA ALA A 68 6.86 15.39 -8.62
C ALA A 68 6.68 14.39 -9.78
N PRO A 69 6.75 13.06 -9.51
CA PRO A 69 6.65 12.07 -10.56
C PRO A 69 5.25 12.11 -11.19
N LYS A 70 5.17 12.06 -12.53
CA LYS A 70 3.89 11.93 -13.21
C LYS A 70 3.37 10.50 -13.03
N MET A 71 2.06 10.31 -13.25
CA MET A 71 1.44 8.97 -13.14
C MET A 71 2.13 7.93 -14.04
N ASN A 72 2.59 8.33 -15.23
CA ASN A 72 3.34 7.43 -16.13
C ASN A 72 4.68 7.00 -15.54
N ASP A 73 5.39 7.91 -14.88
CA ASP A 73 6.69 7.61 -14.25
C ASP A 73 6.47 6.62 -13.09
N LEU A 74 5.39 6.80 -12.34
CA LEU A 74 5.00 5.92 -11.23
C LEU A 74 4.61 4.52 -11.71
N LEU A 75 3.80 4.42 -12.78
CA LEU A 75 3.44 3.15 -13.42
C LEU A 75 4.68 2.41 -13.95
N CYS A 76 5.61 3.13 -14.56
CA CYS A 76 6.90 2.58 -15.00
C CYS A 76 7.74 2.09 -13.82
N ALA A 77 7.89 2.88 -12.76
CA ALA A 77 8.66 2.50 -11.59
C ALA A 77 8.10 1.26 -10.89
N ILE A 78 6.78 1.18 -10.70
CA ILE A 78 6.12 0.00 -10.12
C ILE A 78 6.28 -1.22 -11.03
N SER A 79 6.10 -1.06 -12.34
CA SER A 79 6.28 -2.17 -13.29
C SER A 79 7.72 -2.69 -13.28
N MET A 80 8.72 -1.80 -13.21
CA MET A 80 10.13 -2.16 -13.09
C MET A 80 10.45 -2.86 -11.77
N LEU A 81 9.88 -2.38 -10.67
CA LEU A 81 10.05 -2.98 -9.35
C LEU A 81 9.41 -4.38 -9.32
N LEU A 82 8.16 -4.51 -9.74
CA LEU A 82 7.47 -5.80 -9.83
C LEU A 82 8.21 -6.79 -10.74
N ARG A 83 8.72 -6.32 -11.88
CA ARG A 83 9.55 -7.14 -12.78
C ARG A 83 10.86 -7.56 -12.12
N SER A 84 11.57 -6.65 -11.47
CA SER A 84 12.81 -6.98 -10.75
C SER A 84 12.57 -8.00 -9.63
N LEU A 85 11.43 -7.89 -8.93
CA LEU A 85 11.01 -8.85 -7.93
C LEU A 85 10.65 -10.20 -8.55
N SER A 86 9.90 -10.19 -9.65
CA SER A 86 9.56 -11.40 -10.40
C SER A 86 10.82 -12.09 -10.93
N ASP A 87 11.79 -11.36 -11.49
CA ASP A 87 13.02 -11.94 -12.01
C ASP A 87 13.89 -12.52 -10.88
N LYS A 88 13.89 -11.89 -9.71
CA LYS A 88 14.69 -12.30 -8.55
C LYS A 88 14.10 -13.49 -7.79
N TYR A 89 12.77 -13.54 -7.66
CA TYR A 89 12.09 -14.53 -6.81
C TYR A 89 11.27 -15.55 -7.61
N ASN A 90 11.04 -15.31 -8.90
CA ASN A 90 10.08 -16.06 -9.71
C ASN A 90 10.46 -16.23 -11.22
N PRO A 91 11.60 -16.86 -11.56
CA PRO A 91 11.87 -17.24 -12.94
C PRO A 91 10.98 -18.42 -13.36
N GLY A 92 9.76 -18.13 -13.86
CA GLY A 92 8.99 -19.09 -14.68
C GLY A 92 7.56 -19.50 -14.25
N MET A 93 6.82 -18.73 -13.45
CA MET A 93 5.47 -19.12 -12.98
C MET A 93 4.33 -18.12 -13.28
N PRO A 94 3.05 -18.58 -13.26
CA PRO A 94 1.92 -17.95 -13.96
C PRO A 94 1.27 -16.75 -13.25
N PHE A 95 1.68 -16.41 -12.03
CA PHE A 95 1.17 -15.24 -11.29
C PHE A 95 2.08 -14.02 -11.49
N THR A 96 2.35 -13.69 -12.75
CA THR A 96 2.74 -12.31 -13.07
C THR A 96 1.54 -11.43 -12.78
N LEU A 97 1.64 -10.52 -11.78
CA LEU A 97 0.73 -9.39 -11.66
C LEU A 97 0.59 -8.78 -13.06
N ALA A 98 -0.58 -8.93 -13.65
CA ALA A 98 -0.78 -8.44 -14.99
C ALA A 98 -0.96 -6.92 -14.91
N HIS A 99 -0.57 -6.19 -15.96
CA HIS A 99 -0.61 -4.73 -15.93
C HIS A 99 -1.98 -4.13 -15.56
N HIS A 100 -3.07 -4.90 -15.71
CA HIS A 100 -4.42 -4.50 -15.25
C HIS A 100 -4.52 -4.41 -13.72
N ASP A 101 -3.86 -5.30 -12.97
CA ASP A 101 -3.90 -5.30 -11.50
C ASP A 101 -3.30 -4.01 -10.91
N VAL A 102 -2.29 -3.43 -11.58
CA VAL A 102 -1.65 -2.19 -11.17
C VAL A 102 -2.56 -0.99 -11.42
N ALA A 103 -3.21 -0.93 -12.59
CA ALA A 103 -4.18 0.11 -12.90
C ALA A 103 -5.38 0.05 -11.94
N ASP A 104 -5.92 -1.14 -11.70
CA ASP A 104 -7.01 -1.38 -10.75
C ASP A 104 -6.62 -0.99 -9.32
N ALA A 105 -5.36 -1.24 -8.92
CA ALA A 105 -4.86 -0.80 -7.63
C ALA A 105 -4.85 0.75 -7.52
N PHE A 106 -4.44 1.46 -8.57
CA PHE A 106 -4.51 2.92 -8.61
C PHE A 106 -5.94 3.45 -8.54
N ASP A 107 -6.85 2.84 -9.30
CA ASP A 107 -8.26 3.23 -9.26
C ASP A 107 -8.86 2.99 -7.88
N ARG A 108 -8.53 1.88 -7.21
CA ARG A 108 -8.92 1.67 -5.82
C ARG A 108 -8.34 2.70 -4.86
N LEU A 109 -7.08 3.12 -5.03
CA LEU A 109 -6.49 4.18 -4.20
C LEU A 109 -7.21 5.52 -4.40
N ARG A 110 -7.66 5.82 -5.62
CA ARG A 110 -8.47 7.01 -5.93
C ARG A 110 -9.88 6.91 -5.35
N ASP A 111 -10.56 5.78 -5.57
CA ASP A 111 -11.93 5.54 -5.08
C ASP A 111 -12.00 5.64 -3.55
N ASN A 112 -10.94 5.20 -2.87
CA ASN A 112 -10.81 5.31 -1.42
C ASN A 112 -10.20 6.65 -0.96
N ARG A 113 -10.01 7.62 -1.85
CA ARG A 113 -9.48 8.98 -1.57
C ARG A 113 -8.11 9.00 -0.92
N LEU A 114 -7.30 7.96 -1.13
CA LEU A 114 -5.92 7.88 -0.63
C LEU A 114 -4.94 8.56 -1.56
N LEU A 115 -5.31 8.70 -2.83
CA LEU A 115 -4.55 9.37 -3.88
C LEU A 115 -5.49 10.28 -4.68
N LEU A 116 -5.02 11.50 -4.99
CA LEU A 116 -5.74 12.48 -5.81
C LEU A 116 -4.87 12.91 -6.98
N ASP A 117 -5.49 13.16 -8.13
CA ASP A 117 -4.80 13.74 -9.27
C ASP A 117 -4.90 15.28 -9.20
N VAL A 118 -3.79 15.94 -8.89
CA VAL A 118 -3.68 17.42 -8.85
C VAL A 118 -2.91 17.87 -10.08
N CYS A 119 -3.58 18.54 -11.02
CA CYS A 119 -2.96 18.99 -12.27
C CYS A 119 -2.29 17.86 -13.10
N GLY A 120 -2.78 16.62 -12.96
CA GLY A 120 -2.21 15.44 -13.64
C GLY A 120 -1.06 14.77 -12.87
N GLU A 121 -0.76 15.24 -11.65
CA GLU A 121 0.24 14.68 -10.77
C GLU A 121 -0.44 13.93 -9.60
N PRO A 122 -0.06 12.68 -9.31
CA PRO A 122 -0.57 11.96 -8.16
C PRO A 122 -0.07 12.57 -6.85
N ALA A 123 -0.99 12.99 -6.01
CA ALA A 123 -0.74 13.48 -4.66
C ALA A 123 -1.35 12.52 -3.63
N ILE A 124 -0.55 12.15 -2.62
CA ILE A 124 -1.03 11.34 -1.49
C ILE A 124 -1.82 12.25 -0.55
N THR A 125 -3.03 11.83 -0.18
CA THR A 125 -3.88 12.62 0.73
C THR A 125 -3.39 12.54 2.17
N GLY A 126 -3.97 13.35 3.07
CA GLY A 126 -3.70 13.22 4.51
C GLY A 126 -4.05 11.83 5.04
N GLU A 127 -5.14 11.24 4.55
CA GLU A 127 -5.57 9.88 4.89
C GLU A 127 -4.58 8.83 4.36
N GLY A 128 -4.08 9.01 3.14
CA GLY A 128 -3.03 8.15 2.57
C GLY A 128 -1.71 8.22 3.35
N ASN A 129 -1.27 9.42 3.76
CA ASN A 129 -0.07 9.59 4.57
C ASN A 129 -0.22 8.95 5.95
N LEU A 130 -1.39 9.09 6.56
CA LEU A 130 -1.69 8.44 7.83
C LEU A 130 -1.62 6.90 7.75
N LEU A 131 -2.12 6.31 6.66
CA LEU A 131 -1.95 4.88 6.41
C LEU A 131 -0.48 4.50 6.30
N LEU A 132 0.32 5.26 5.54
CA LEU A 132 1.75 5.01 5.40
C LEU A 132 2.51 5.10 6.73
N GLU A 133 2.18 6.09 7.57
CA GLU A 133 2.72 6.21 8.93
C GLU A 133 2.34 4.99 9.78
N THR A 134 1.06 4.61 9.77
CA THR A 134 0.55 3.53 10.63
C THR A 134 1.14 2.18 10.24
N PHE A 135 1.24 1.91 8.94
CA PHE A 135 1.80 0.66 8.45
C PHE A 135 3.33 0.64 8.48
N ASN A 136 3.99 1.81 8.58
CA ASN A 136 5.43 1.99 8.36
C ASN A 136 5.80 1.44 6.97
N ALA A 137 5.79 2.33 5.97
CA ALA A 137 5.88 1.99 4.55
C ALA A 137 6.99 0.95 4.22
N THR A 138 8.17 1.07 4.83
CA THR A 138 9.30 0.17 4.60
C THR A 138 9.09 -1.20 5.27
N TYR A 139 8.53 -1.20 6.48
CA TYR A 139 8.27 -2.42 7.25
C TYR A 139 7.11 -3.24 6.67
N ALA A 140 6.03 -2.57 6.26
CA ALA A 140 4.86 -3.19 5.65
C ALA A 140 5.19 -3.85 4.32
N LEU A 141 5.96 -3.19 3.47
CA LEU A 141 6.41 -3.76 2.21
C LEU A 141 7.22 -5.04 2.43
N GLY A 142 8.17 -5.03 3.37
CA GLY A 142 8.97 -6.21 3.69
C GLY A 142 8.13 -7.41 4.17
N HIS A 143 7.10 -7.16 4.98
CA HIS A 143 6.18 -8.22 5.44
C HIS A 143 5.32 -8.76 4.30
N LEU A 144 4.70 -7.88 3.50
CA LEU A 144 3.88 -8.30 2.36
C LEU A 144 4.69 -9.14 1.36
N MET A 145 5.95 -8.75 1.11
CA MET A 145 6.85 -9.53 0.28
C MET A 145 7.20 -10.89 0.89
N ALA A 146 7.48 -10.96 2.20
CA ALA A 146 7.73 -12.24 2.87
C ALA A 146 6.51 -13.17 2.79
N TYR A 147 5.30 -12.63 2.95
CA TYR A 147 4.07 -13.39 2.81
C TYR A 147 3.85 -13.89 1.39
N GLN A 148 4.12 -13.06 0.39
CA GLN A 148 4.04 -13.46 -1.01
C GLN A 148 5.01 -14.60 -1.33
N VAL A 149 6.28 -14.47 -0.95
CA VAL A 149 7.31 -15.50 -1.15
C VAL A 149 6.93 -16.84 -0.49
N GLU A 150 6.31 -16.80 0.68
CA GLU A 150 5.88 -18.03 1.34
C GLU A 150 4.64 -18.66 0.68
N VAL A 151 3.68 -17.85 0.21
CA VAL A 151 2.57 -18.35 -0.64
C VAL A 151 3.11 -19.02 -1.90
N GLU A 152 4.14 -18.44 -2.51
CA GLU A 152 4.85 -19.01 -3.66
C GLU A 152 5.52 -20.35 -3.33
N ARG A 153 6.19 -20.46 -2.17
CA ARG A 153 6.77 -21.74 -1.68
C ARG A 153 5.72 -22.82 -1.44
N LEU A 154 4.56 -22.46 -0.90
CA LEU A 154 3.47 -23.44 -0.69
C LEU A 154 2.95 -24.04 -2.00
N TYR A 155 3.00 -23.29 -3.11
CA TYR A 155 2.57 -23.75 -4.42
C TYR A 155 3.69 -24.51 -5.17
N GLY A 156 4.92 -24.00 -5.18
CA GLY A 156 6.02 -24.54 -5.99
C GLY A 156 6.90 -25.59 -5.30
N ASP A 157 7.15 -25.47 -4.00
CA ASP A 157 8.00 -26.40 -3.24
C ASP A 157 7.61 -26.45 -1.75
N ARG A 158 6.55 -27.20 -1.47
CA ARG A 158 5.93 -27.32 -0.14
C ARG A 158 6.90 -27.79 0.95
N LYS A 159 8.00 -28.48 0.60
CA LYS A 159 8.98 -28.98 1.57
C LYS A 159 9.83 -27.87 2.20
N ASN A 160 10.01 -26.76 1.49
CA ASN A 160 10.77 -25.60 1.96
C ASN A 160 9.87 -24.47 2.49
N SER A 161 8.56 -24.72 2.59
CA SER A 161 7.60 -23.80 3.23
C SER A 161 7.72 -23.88 4.75
N VAL A 162 7.62 -22.74 5.44
CA VAL A 162 7.46 -22.66 6.91
C VAL A 162 6.04 -23.05 7.35
N GLY A 163 5.15 -23.37 6.41
CA GLY A 163 3.82 -23.91 6.67
C GLY A 163 2.76 -22.82 6.66
N GLY A 164 1.86 -22.88 5.68
CA GLY A 164 0.91 -21.78 5.40
C GLY A 164 -0.01 -21.41 6.55
N ALA A 165 -0.30 -22.33 7.47
CA ALA A 165 -1.15 -22.04 8.63
C ALA A 165 -0.48 -21.07 9.62
N GLN A 166 0.81 -21.24 9.91
CA GLN A 166 1.54 -20.35 10.82
C GLN A 166 1.69 -18.97 10.19
N LEU A 167 2.09 -18.92 8.92
CA LEU A 167 2.23 -17.68 8.17
C LEU A 167 0.93 -16.88 8.13
N MET A 168 -0.19 -17.53 7.79
CA MET A 168 -1.50 -16.87 7.75
C MET A 168 -1.93 -16.34 9.11
N ASN A 169 -1.55 -17.03 10.20
CA ASN A 169 -1.80 -16.55 11.55
C ASN A 169 -0.96 -15.31 11.89
N GLU A 170 0.32 -15.29 11.53
CA GLU A 170 1.20 -14.13 11.71
C GLU A 170 0.73 -12.92 10.88
N TYR A 171 0.37 -13.14 9.62
CA TYR A 171 -0.20 -12.10 8.75
C TYR A 171 -1.51 -11.55 9.30
N GLY A 172 -2.40 -12.44 9.73
CA GLY A 172 -3.66 -12.07 10.36
C GLY A 172 -3.42 -11.19 11.58
N LYS A 173 -2.53 -11.61 12.49
CA LYS A 173 -2.17 -10.83 13.68
C LYS A 173 -1.63 -9.44 13.32
N TRP A 174 -0.74 -9.36 12.32
CA TRP A 174 -0.19 -8.09 11.84
C TRP A 174 -1.28 -7.16 11.29
N ILE A 175 -2.19 -7.65 10.44
CA ILE A 175 -3.32 -6.85 9.93
C ILE A 175 -4.22 -6.38 11.07
N TYR A 176 -4.54 -7.27 12.01
CA TYR A 176 -5.40 -6.92 13.15
C TYR A 176 -4.78 -5.80 13.98
N ASP A 177 -3.49 -5.91 14.32
CA ASP A 177 -2.80 -4.89 15.11
C ASP A 177 -2.75 -3.53 14.39
N LYS A 178 -2.55 -3.52 13.06
CA LYS A 178 -2.56 -2.28 12.26
C LYS A 178 -3.95 -1.67 12.10
N THR A 179 -4.96 -2.52 11.88
CA THR A 179 -6.35 -2.07 11.81
C THR A 179 -6.80 -1.48 13.14
N GLU A 180 -6.40 -2.11 14.26
CA GLU A 180 -6.65 -1.59 15.61
C GLU A 180 -6.03 -0.20 15.81
N GLN A 181 -4.79 0.01 15.36
CA GLN A 181 -4.13 1.32 15.45
C GLN A 181 -4.94 2.41 14.73
N LEU A 182 -5.43 2.14 13.52
CA LEU A 182 -6.23 3.10 12.75
C LEU A 182 -7.58 3.42 13.39
N ILE A 183 -8.34 2.38 13.79
CA ILE A 183 -9.69 2.58 14.36
C ILE A 183 -9.65 3.15 15.78
N THR A 184 -8.46 3.23 16.39
CA THR A 184 -8.21 3.88 17.69
C THR A 184 -7.35 5.15 17.57
N ASP A 185 -7.13 5.65 16.35
CA ASP A 185 -6.44 6.91 16.15
C ASP A 185 -7.39 8.09 16.41
N HIS A 186 -7.03 8.93 17.38
CA HIS A 186 -7.79 10.12 17.77
C HIS A 186 -7.79 11.21 16.68
N ARG A 187 -6.84 11.15 15.72
CA ARG A 187 -6.82 12.02 14.54
C ARG A 187 -7.94 11.67 13.57
N LEU A 188 -8.37 10.41 13.54
CA LEU A 188 -9.42 9.93 12.65
C LEU A 188 -10.80 9.90 13.30
N PHE A 189 -10.84 9.52 14.57
CA PHE A 189 -12.10 9.23 15.25
C PHE A 189 -12.17 9.91 16.61
N PRO A 190 -13.29 10.60 16.92
CA PRO A 190 -13.50 11.14 18.24
C PRO A 190 -13.56 10.00 19.25
N ALA A 191 -12.86 10.19 20.37
CA ALA A 191 -12.83 9.23 21.47
C ALA A 191 -13.53 9.83 22.69
N THR A 192 -14.31 9.03 23.39
CA THR A 192 -14.95 9.41 24.66
C THR A 192 -14.50 8.48 25.78
N VAL A 193 -14.41 9.00 27.00
CA VAL A 193 -14.16 8.15 28.17
C VAL A 193 -15.48 7.51 28.57
N ASP A 194 -15.50 6.18 28.62
CA ASP A 194 -16.66 5.42 29.07
C ASP A 194 -16.73 5.40 30.61
N THR A 195 -17.93 5.30 31.16
CA THR A 195 -18.15 5.14 32.60
C THR A 195 -17.75 3.77 33.11
N HIS A 196 -17.64 2.76 32.22
CA HIS A 196 -17.28 1.40 32.59
C HIS A 196 -15.76 1.21 32.72
N VAL A 197 -15.39 0.43 33.73
CA VAL A 197 -14.00 0.05 34.00
C VAL A 197 -13.61 -1.11 33.09
N CYS A 198 -12.34 -1.15 32.68
CA CYS A 198 -11.80 -2.21 31.85
C CYS A 198 -11.95 -3.58 32.53
N PRO A 199 -12.57 -4.57 31.86
CA PRO A 199 -12.81 -5.89 32.45
C PRO A 199 -11.55 -6.73 32.67
N ILE A 200 -10.43 -6.36 32.02
CA ILE A 200 -9.17 -7.10 32.16
C ILE A 200 -8.35 -6.53 33.33
N CYS A 201 -8.17 -5.21 33.41
CA CYS A 201 -7.32 -4.60 34.44
C CYS A 201 -8.09 -4.16 35.69
N GLY A 202 -9.41 -4.00 35.62
CA GLY A 202 -10.30 -3.66 36.74
C GLY A 202 -10.07 -2.27 37.37
N ARG A 203 -9.18 -1.44 36.82
CA ARG A 203 -8.75 -0.17 37.45
C ARG A 203 -8.94 1.07 36.59
N HIS A 204 -8.95 0.91 35.27
CA HIS A 204 -8.94 2.05 34.34
C HIS A 204 -10.21 2.06 33.50
N SER A 205 -10.79 3.23 33.27
CA SER A 205 -11.93 3.39 32.36
C SER A 205 -11.56 3.00 30.94
N VAL A 206 -12.54 2.45 30.23
CA VAL A 206 -12.42 2.14 28.80
C VAL A 206 -12.59 3.43 27.99
N ILE A 207 -11.80 3.58 26.94
CA ILE A 207 -11.93 4.65 25.95
C ILE A 207 -12.77 4.10 24.80
N ARG A 208 -13.82 4.81 24.43
CA ARG A 208 -14.77 4.42 23.40
C ARG A 208 -14.48 5.20 22.11
N TYR A 209 -14.17 4.45 21.06
CA TYR A 209 -14.09 4.91 19.67
C TYR A 209 -15.36 4.47 18.92
N PRO A 210 -15.65 5.00 17.72
CA PRO A 210 -16.87 4.68 16.98
C PRO A 210 -17.05 3.18 16.66
N ARG A 211 -15.95 2.43 16.55
CA ARG A 211 -15.99 0.99 16.20
C ARG A 211 -15.47 0.06 17.27
N VAL A 212 -14.77 0.57 18.28
CA VAL A 212 -14.11 -0.25 19.31
C VAL A 212 -14.08 0.44 20.67
N ALA A 213 -14.08 -0.36 21.72
CA ALA A 213 -13.77 0.08 23.07
C ALA A 213 -12.37 -0.44 23.45
N LYS A 214 -11.52 0.42 24.02
CA LYS A 214 -10.10 0.10 24.30
C LYS A 214 -9.65 0.56 25.69
N CYS A 215 -8.82 -0.24 26.35
CA CYS A 215 -8.07 0.19 27.53
C CYS A 215 -6.70 0.72 27.13
N HIS A 216 -6.35 1.90 27.62
CA HIS A 216 -5.05 2.53 27.32
C HIS A 216 -3.85 1.86 28.03
N VAL A 217 -4.10 1.01 29.04
CA VAL A 217 -3.02 0.39 29.85
C VAL A 217 -2.76 -1.07 29.47
N CYS A 218 -3.79 -1.91 29.51
CA CYS A 218 -3.62 -3.37 29.37
C CYS A 218 -3.79 -3.89 27.94
N GLY A 219 -4.07 -3.02 26.97
CA GLY A 219 -4.29 -3.42 25.58
C GLY A 219 -5.59 -4.20 25.35
N PHE A 220 -6.54 -4.15 26.28
CA PHE A 220 -7.89 -4.66 26.06
C PHE A 220 -8.53 -3.90 24.89
N THR A 221 -9.10 -4.64 23.95
CA THR A 221 -9.82 -4.08 22.81
C THR A 221 -11.05 -4.93 22.52
N MET A 222 -12.18 -4.28 22.26
CA MET A 222 -13.46 -4.93 21.99
C MET A 222 -14.19 -4.23 20.85
N PRO A 223 -14.52 -4.93 19.75
CA PRO A 223 -15.39 -4.40 18.70
C PRO A 223 -16.78 -4.00 19.23
N LEU A 224 -17.32 -2.90 18.71
CA LEU A 224 -18.69 -2.45 18.97
C LEU A 224 -19.71 -3.01 17.96
N GLN A 225 -19.27 -3.92 17.11
CA GLN A 225 -20.11 -4.65 16.17
C GLN A 225 -19.64 -6.10 16.05
N PHE A 226 -20.58 -7.00 15.76
CA PHE A 226 -20.29 -8.41 15.55
C PHE A 226 -21.24 -8.99 14.49
N MET A 227 -20.67 -9.67 13.47
CA MET A 227 -21.44 -10.28 12.38
C MET A 227 -22.48 -9.34 11.72
N GLY A 228 -22.14 -8.05 11.59
CA GLY A 228 -23.02 -7.03 11.00
C GLY A 228 -23.98 -6.37 11.99
N HIS A 229 -24.19 -6.94 13.19
CA HIS A 229 -24.95 -6.29 14.25
C HIS A 229 -24.11 -5.22 14.94
N LYS A 230 -24.63 -3.99 15.04
CA LYS A 230 -24.03 -2.92 15.85
C LYS A 230 -24.61 -2.97 17.26
N PHE A 231 -23.74 -3.04 18.26
CA PHE A 231 -24.22 -3.16 19.63
C PHE A 231 -24.87 -1.88 20.13
N THR A 232 -25.98 -2.06 20.84
CA THR A 232 -26.61 -1.00 21.63
C THR A 232 -25.79 -0.70 22.87
N ASP A 233 -25.98 0.47 23.49
CA ASP A 233 -25.26 0.83 24.71
C ASP A 233 -25.49 -0.17 25.86
N LYS A 234 -26.68 -0.79 25.92
CA LYS A 234 -26.99 -1.84 26.89
C LYS A 234 -26.17 -3.11 26.65
N GLU A 235 -26.05 -3.52 25.39
CA GLU A 235 -25.24 -4.69 25.01
C GLU A 235 -23.75 -4.45 25.27
N VAL A 236 -23.26 -3.23 24.98
CA VAL A 236 -21.88 -2.83 25.28
C VAL A 236 -21.63 -2.85 26.79
N ALA A 237 -22.53 -2.25 27.59
CA ALA A 237 -22.43 -2.27 29.05
C ALA A 237 -22.42 -3.70 29.60
N SER A 238 -23.26 -4.59 29.06
CA SER A 238 -23.32 -6.00 29.45
C SER A 238 -22.03 -6.75 29.08
N LEU A 239 -21.47 -6.51 27.89
CA LEU A 239 -20.19 -7.09 27.47
C LEU A 239 -19.00 -6.59 28.29
N LEU A 240 -19.01 -5.33 28.71
CA LEU A 240 -17.96 -4.77 29.57
C LEU A 240 -18.07 -5.29 31.01
N THR A 241 -19.28 -5.37 31.55
CA THR A 241 -19.50 -5.69 32.98
C THR A 241 -19.58 -7.20 33.22
N HIS A 242 -20.41 -7.91 32.45
CA HIS A 242 -20.71 -9.33 32.64
C HIS A 242 -19.93 -10.23 31.67
N GLY A 243 -19.45 -9.69 30.56
CA GLY A 243 -18.70 -10.45 29.55
C GLY A 243 -19.58 -11.17 28.53
N TYR A 244 -20.90 -10.94 28.55
CA TYR A 244 -21.85 -11.50 27.60
C TYR A 244 -23.03 -10.55 27.34
N THR A 245 -23.73 -10.73 26.21
CA THR A 245 -24.98 -10.02 25.88
C THR A 245 -26.21 -10.85 26.27
N SER A 246 -27.40 -10.25 26.19
CA SER A 246 -28.64 -11.03 26.00
C SER A 246 -28.62 -11.74 24.64
N GLN A 247 -29.61 -12.60 24.37
CA GLN A 247 -29.81 -13.14 23.02
C GLN A 247 -30.04 -12.00 22.03
N ILE A 248 -29.30 -12.03 20.92
CA ILE A 248 -29.36 -11.08 19.81
C ILE A 248 -29.74 -11.87 18.55
N MET A 249 -30.55 -11.26 17.69
CA MET A 249 -30.89 -11.81 16.38
C MET A 249 -29.78 -11.51 15.37
N PHE A 250 -29.30 -12.53 14.69
CA PHE A 250 -28.30 -12.45 13.62
C PHE A 250 -28.86 -13.03 12.32
N THR A 251 -28.31 -12.59 11.20
CA THR A 251 -28.61 -13.14 9.88
C THR A 251 -27.36 -13.85 9.35
N ASN A 252 -27.50 -15.12 8.96
CA ASN A 252 -26.39 -15.87 8.39
C ASN A 252 -26.13 -15.48 6.92
N ARG A 253 -25.07 -16.03 6.32
CA ARG A 253 -24.71 -15.77 4.91
C ARG A 253 -25.79 -16.20 3.90
N HIS A 254 -26.72 -17.08 4.30
CA HIS A 254 -27.83 -17.56 3.48
C HIS A 254 -29.13 -16.77 3.73
N GLY A 255 -29.10 -15.73 4.55
CA GLY A 255 -30.26 -14.90 4.88
C GLY A 255 -31.16 -15.47 5.97
N HIS A 256 -30.79 -16.57 6.62
CA HIS A 256 -31.59 -17.16 7.70
C HIS A 256 -31.29 -16.46 9.03
N GLU A 257 -32.35 -16.13 9.76
CA GLU A 257 -32.26 -15.53 11.08
C GLU A 257 -32.03 -16.59 12.16
N PHE A 258 -31.17 -16.28 13.12
CA PHE A 258 -30.91 -17.10 14.30
C PHE A 258 -30.63 -16.21 15.51
N TYR A 259 -30.92 -16.70 16.70
CA TYR A 259 -30.67 -15.98 17.95
C TYR A 259 -29.48 -16.60 18.66
N ASP A 260 -28.54 -15.77 19.10
CA ASP A 260 -27.40 -16.25 19.89
C ASP A 260 -26.90 -15.19 20.87
N ILE A 261 -26.11 -15.62 21.84
CA ILE A 261 -25.46 -14.77 22.83
C ILE A 261 -24.03 -14.50 22.37
N VAL A 262 -23.61 -13.23 22.42
CA VAL A 262 -22.21 -12.87 22.19
C VAL A 262 -21.50 -12.83 23.52
N VAL A 263 -20.34 -13.49 23.58
CA VAL A 263 -19.45 -13.49 24.73
C VAL A 263 -18.12 -12.85 24.36
N ARG A 264 -17.49 -12.25 25.36
CA ARG A 264 -16.11 -11.77 25.25
C ARG A 264 -15.17 -12.98 25.20
N GLY A 265 -14.44 -13.12 24.10
CA GLY A 265 -13.50 -14.23 23.90
C GLY A 265 -12.24 -14.12 24.76
N LYS A 266 -11.42 -15.17 24.75
CA LYS A 266 -10.07 -15.15 25.34
C LYS A 266 -9.16 -14.29 24.46
N GLY A 267 -9.09 -12.98 24.70
CA GLY A 267 -8.22 -12.05 23.98
C GLY A 267 -8.95 -10.81 23.45
N LYS A 268 -8.57 -10.32 22.26
CA LYS A 268 -9.09 -9.09 21.64
C LYS A 268 -10.41 -9.27 20.85
N GLY A 269 -11.08 -10.41 20.98
CA GLY A 269 -12.17 -10.83 20.10
C GLY A 269 -13.50 -11.12 20.80
N LEU A 270 -14.57 -11.13 20.02
CA LEU A 270 -15.91 -11.58 20.41
C LEU A 270 -16.20 -12.93 19.76
N SER A 271 -16.98 -13.77 20.43
CA SER A 271 -17.42 -15.06 19.92
C SER A 271 -18.86 -15.33 20.30
N PHE A 272 -19.53 -16.24 19.59
CA PHE A 272 -20.78 -16.79 20.08
C PHE A 272 -20.53 -17.60 21.36
N ALA A 273 -21.54 -17.64 22.24
CA ALA A 273 -21.49 -18.47 23.43
C ALA A 273 -21.27 -19.94 23.05
N PRO A 274 -20.32 -20.65 23.69
CA PRO A 274 -20.15 -22.07 23.46
C PRO A 274 -21.45 -22.81 23.77
N ILE A 275 -21.75 -23.86 23.02
CA ILE A 275 -23.02 -24.62 23.10
C ILE A 275 -23.31 -25.06 24.55
N GLU A 276 -22.27 -25.43 25.30
CA GLU A 276 -22.33 -25.86 26.70
C GLU A 276 -22.71 -24.75 27.70
N ALA A 277 -22.55 -23.47 27.32
CA ALA A 277 -22.87 -22.31 28.13
C ALA A 277 -24.15 -21.59 27.67
N LYS A 278 -24.89 -22.17 26.71
CA LYS A 278 -26.18 -21.62 26.28
C LYS A 278 -27.19 -21.82 27.40
N LEU A 279 -27.54 -20.73 28.07
CA LEU A 279 -28.70 -20.66 28.96
C LEU A 279 -29.95 -20.82 28.06
N TYR A 280 -30.55 -22.01 28.09
CA TYR A 280 -31.86 -22.29 27.50
C TYR A 280 -32.96 -21.67 28.36
#